data_AF-A0A844GQ50-F1
#
_entry.id   AF-A0A844GQ50-F1
#
_cell.length_a   1.000
_cell.length_b   1.000
_cell.length_c   1.000
_cell.angle_alpha   90.00
_cell.angle_beta   90.00
_cell.angle_gamma   90.00
#
_symmetry.space_group_name_H-M   'P 1'
#
loop_
_entity.id
_entity.type
_entity.pdbx_description
1 polymer ?
#
loop_
_entity_poly.entity_id
_entity_poly.type
_entity_poly.pdbx_seq_one_letter_code
_entity_poly.pdbx_strand_id
1 'polypeptide(L)'
;MATTRIMPLHVGKGRTESRAISDIIDYVANPKKTDNGRLITGYACDSRTVDAEFLLAKRQYIAATGRVRGTDDVIAYHVRQSFCPGEITQEEANRLGVEFAKRFTKGNHAFVVCTHIDKSHIHNHIIWSSVSLEYDRKFRNFWGSTKAVRRLSDTICIENGLSIVENPKLHGKSYNKWLGDQAKPSHREQLRVMIDNALSQSPADFEELLKLLQEYGCEVSKRGKSYRLKLSGWEKAARMDSLGEGYGLEDLRAVLLGKKAHTPRKKTVTQAEPPKVNLLVDIQAKLQAGKGAGYARWAKVFNLKQMAQTMNYLSENNLLEYAVLEEKAAAATAHHNDLSAQIKAAEKRMAEIAVLRTHIVNYAKTREVYVAYRKAGYSKKFREEHEEEILLHQAAKNAFDEMGVKKLPKVKELQTEYAKLLEEKKKTYAEYRRSREEMRELLTAKANVDRVLKMEVEQDVEKEKDHGQR
;
A
#
# COMPACT_ATOMS: atom_id res chain seq x y z
N MET A 1 -7.72 -2.72 12.31
CA MET A 1 -7.33 -2.01 11.07
C MET A 1 -6.04 -2.62 10.57
N ALA A 2 -6.03 -3.09 9.32
CA ALA A 2 -4.91 -3.85 8.76
C ALA A 2 -3.67 -2.99 8.55
N THR A 3 -2.52 -3.50 9.00
CA THR A 3 -1.21 -2.89 8.76
C THR A 3 -0.43 -3.79 7.81
N THR A 4 -0.28 -3.38 6.56
CA THR A 4 0.58 -4.06 5.58
C THR A 4 2.04 -3.81 5.95
N ARG A 5 2.69 -4.76 6.62
CA ARG A 5 4.10 -4.70 7.03
C ARG A 5 4.87 -5.91 6.53
N ILE A 6 6.11 -5.67 6.12
CA ILE A 6 7.13 -6.70 5.87
C ILE A 6 7.78 -7.13 7.18
N MET A 7 7.75 -8.43 7.44
CA MET A 7 8.29 -9.07 8.63
C MET A 7 9.41 -10.01 8.19
N PRO A 8 10.68 -9.70 8.52
CA PRO A 8 11.78 -10.63 8.32
C PRO A 8 11.56 -11.87 9.18
N LEU A 9 11.72 -13.04 8.60
CA LEU A 9 11.68 -14.32 9.30
C LEU A 9 13.11 -14.77 9.61
N HIS A 10 13.30 -15.25 10.83
CA HIS A 10 14.55 -15.79 11.34
C HIS A 10 14.29 -17.19 11.89
N VAL A 11 15.34 -17.99 12.03
CA VAL A 11 15.25 -19.35 12.58
C VAL A 11 14.63 -19.36 13.98
N GLY A 12 15.04 -18.41 14.82
CA GLY A 12 14.67 -18.37 16.23
C GLY A 12 15.40 -19.42 17.06
N LYS A 13 15.24 -19.37 18.38
CA LYS A 13 15.95 -20.26 19.31
C LYS A 13 15.44 -21.70 19.20
N GLY A 14 16.36 -22.67 19.17
CA GLY A 14 16.04 -24.10 19.28
C GLY A 14 15.38 -24.75 18.06
N ARG A 15 15.39 -24.09 16.89
CA ARG A 15 14.81 -24.62 15.65
C ARG A 15 15.85 -24.67 14.53
N THR A 16 15.60 -25.48 13.52
CA THR A 16 16.36 -25.48 12.26
C THR A 16 15.71 -24.50 11.27
N GLU A 17 16.46 -24.09 10.24
CA GLU A 17 15.94 -23.22 9.17
C GLU A 17 14.72 -23.81 8.49
N SER A 18 14.78 -25.10 8.12
CA SER A 18 13.66 -25.83 7.53
C SER A 18 12.44 -25.79 8.44
N ARG A 19 12.63 -26.02 9.74
CA ARG A 19 11.52 -26.03 10.69
C ARG A 19 10.88 -24.66 10.86
N ALA A 20 11.68 -23.59 10.88
CA ALA A 20 11.17 -22.23 10.99
C ALA A 20 10.35 -21.81 9.76
N ILE A 21 10.73 -22.26 8.56
CA ILE A 21 9.94 -22.02 7.34
C ILE A 21 8.70 -22.92 7.30
N SER A 22 8.82 -24.20 7.60
CA SER A 22 7.68 -25.13 7.67
C SER A 22 6.63 -24.64 8.68
N ASP A 23 7.00 -24.22 9.89
CA ASP A 23 6.06 -23.71 10.91
C ASP A 23 5.19 -22.55 10.37
N ILE A 24 5.79 -21.60 9.63
CA ILE A 24 5.03 -20.47 9.09
C ILE A 24 4.19 -20.88 7.88
N ILE A 25 4.71 -21.76 7.03
CA ILE A 25 4.00 -22.27 5.85
C ILE A 25 2.79 -23.07 6.27
N ASP A 26 2.93 -24.01 7.21
CA ASP A 26 1.82 -24.80 7.76
C ASP A 26 0.74 -23.91 8.37
N TYR A 27 1.16 -22.83 9.05
CA TYR A 27 0.24 -21.86 9.61
C TYR A 27 -0.55 -21.10 8.54
N VAL A 28 0.11 -20.63 7.46
CA VAL A 28 -0.54 -19.82 6.43
C VAL A 28 -1.26 -20.66 5.38
N ALA A 29 -0.82 -21.89 5.13
CA ALA A 29 -1.40 -22.83 4.16
C ALA A 29 -2.57 -23.66 4.73
N ASN A 30 -2.94 -23.44 6.00
CA ASN A 30 -3.98 -24.21 6.68
C ASN A 30 -5.26 -24.36 5.82
N PRO A 31 -5.64 -25.60 5.43
CA PRO A 31 -6.77 -25.87 4.54
C PRO A 31 -8.10 -25.26 4.98
N LYS A 32 -8.32 -25.15 6.31
CA LYS A 32 -9.55 -24.56 6.88
C LYS A 32 -9.68 -23.07 6.58
N LYS A 33 -8.57 -22.39 6.28
CA LYS A 33 -8.52 -20.95 6.02
C LYS A 33 -8.38 -20.63 4.53
N THR A 34 -7.96 -21.58 3.72
CA THR A 34 -7.51 -21.39 2.32
C THR A 34 -8.37 -22.14 1.30
N ASP A 35 -9.63 -22.43 1.65
CA ASP A 35 -10.55 -23.19 0.79
C ASP A 35 -9.95 -24.54 0.35
N ASN A 36 -9.57 -25.37 1.33
CA ASN A 36 -8.91 -26.65 1.13
C ASN A 36 -7.60 -26.58 0.31
N GLY A 37 -6.91 -25.44 0.36
CA GLY A 37 -5.67 -25.19 -0.38
C GLY A 37 -5.86 -24.58 -1.77
N ARG A 38 -7.09 -24.39 -2.25
CA ARG A 38 -7.38 -23.78 -3.57
C ARG A 38 -6.91 -22.33 -3.67
N LEU A 39 -6.81 -21.64 -2.53
CA LEU A 39 -6.37 -20.24 -2.43
C LEU A 39 -4.88 -20.08 -2.11
N ILE A 40 -4.07 -21.08 -2.46
CA ILE A 40 -2.62 -21.07 -2.33
C ILE A 40 -1.99 -20.98 -3.71
N THR A 41 -1.07 -20.05 -3.90
CA THR A 41 -0.39 -19.86 -5.19
C THR A 41 1.10 -19.64 -5.00
N GLY A 42 1.91 -20.51 -5.61
CA GLY A 42 3.36 -20.41 -5.64
C GLY A 42 3.87 -19.76 -6.93
N TYR A 43 5.04 -19.12 -6.85
CA TYR A 43 5.80 -18.62 -8.00
C TYR A 43 7.26 -19.01 -7.82
N ALA A 44 7.79 -19.72 -8.83
CA ALA A 44 9.13 -20.32 -8.78
C ALA A 44 9.36 -21.23 -7.55
N CYS A 45 8.26 -21.75 -6.98
CA CYS A 45 8.24 -22.80 -5.97
C CYS A 45 6.87 -23.47 -5.89
N ASP A 46 6.81 -24.72 -5.44
CA ASP A 46 5.55 -25.41 -5.10
C ASP A 46 5.22 -25.18 -3.62
N SER A 47 3.96 -24.83 -3.33
CA SER A 47 3.51 -24.57 -1.96
C SER A 47 3.71 -25.72 -0.98
N ARG A 48 3.79 -26.97 -1.46
CA ARG A 48 3.98 -28.18 -0.64
C ARG A 48 5.44 -28.42 -0.26
N THR A 49 6.37 -27.85 -1.01
CA THR A 49 7.82 -28.06 -0.86
C THR A 49 8.60 -26.76 -0.69
N VAL A 50 7.91 -25.63 -0.53
CA VAL A 50 8.49 -24.29 -0.45
C VAL A 50 9.53 -24.14 0.67
N ASP A 51 9.39 -24.86 1.78
CA ASP A 51 10.38 -24.87 2.86
C ASP A 51 11.70 -25.53 2.44
N ALA A 52 11.62 -26.68 1.79
CA ALA A 52 12.77 -27.39 1.23
C ALA A 52 13.42 -26.61 0.08
N GLU A 53 12.61 -26.01 -0.80
CA GLU A 53 13.09 -25.20 -1.92
C GLU A 53 13.77 -23.91 -1.46
N PHE A 54 13.25 -23.22 -0.46
CA PHE A 54 13.90 -22.04 0.11
C PHE A 54 15.22 -22.41 0.80
N LEU A 55 15.26 -23.56 1.49
CA LEU A 55 16.49 -24.07 2.09
C LEU A 55 17.53 -24.42 1.01
N LEU A 56 17.11 -25.07 -0.08
CA LEU A 56 17.98 -25.42 -1.19
C LEU A 56 18.55 -24.16 -1.87
N ALA A 57 17.69 -23.18 -2.18
CA ALA A 57 18.13 -21.89 -2.75
C ALA A 57 19.17 -21.20 -1.87
N LYS A 58 19.02 -21.28 -0.55
CA LYS A 58 20.00 -20.74 0.39
C LYS A 58 21.31 -21.51 0.41
N ARG A 59 21.28 -22.85 0.35
CA ARG A 59 22.49 -23.67 0.22
C ARG A 59 23.25 -23.35 -1.07
N GLN A 60 22.53 -23.18 -2.19
CA GLN A 60 23.10 -22.77 -3.48
C GLN A 60 23.75 -21.38 -3.38
N TYR A 61 23.11 -20.42 -2.72
CA TYR A 61 23.68 -19.10 -2.47
C TYR A 61 24.97 -19.16 -1.63
N ILE A 62 25.00 -19.99 -0.59
CA ILE A 62 26.20 -20.17 0.23
C ILE A 62 27.32 -20.79 -0.60
N ALA A 63 27.02 -21.82 -1.40
CA ALA A 63 28.01 -22.46 -2.26
C ALA A 63 28.56 -21.50 -3.34
N ALA A 64 27.69 -20.67 -3.93
CA ALA A 64 28.07 -19.73 -4.99
C ALA A 64 28.86 -18.51 -4.47
N THR A 65 28.54 -18.02 -3.27
CA THR A 65 29.07 -16.75 -2.76
C THR A 65 30.03 -16.89 -1.58
N GLY A 66 30.06 -18.04 -0.92
CA GLY A 66 30.77 -18.26 0.35
C GLY A 66 30.20 -17.49 1.54
N ARG A 67 29.08 -16.76 1.37
CA ARG A 67 28.55 -15.85 2.40
C ARG A 67 27.61 -16.58 3.35
N VAL A 68 28.07 -16.81 4.57
CA VAL A 68 27.26 -17.38 5.66
C VAL A 68 26.96 -16.32 6.71
N ARG A 69 25.69 -16.21 7.12
CA ARG A 69 25.27 -15.41 8.28
C ARG A 69 24.80 -16.34 9.40
N GLY A 70 25.11 -15.97 10.64
CA GLY A 70 24.75 -16.70 11.85
C GLY A 70 23.29 -16.46 12.29
N THR A 71 23.09 -16.26 13.59
CA THR A 71 21.76 -16.20 14.23
C THR A 71 20.82 -15.11 13.69
N ASP A 72 21.37 -14.03 13.14
CA ASP A 72 20.61 -12.88 12.62
C ASP A 72 20.26 -13.03 11.13
N ASP A 73 20.46 -14.22 10.55
CA ASP A 73 20.14 -14.43 9.16
C ASP A 73 18.63 -14.39 8.91
N VAL A 74 18.22 -13.59 7.93
CA VAL A 74 16.83 -13.55 7.48
C VAL A 74 16.64 -14.66 6.47
N ILE A 75 15.79 -15.63 6.76
CA ILE A 75 15.58 -16.81 5.91
C ILE A 75 14.48 -16.58 4.87
N ALA A 76 13.47 -15.77 5.20
CA ALA A 76 12.37 -15.39 4.31
C ALA A 76 11.74 -14.07 4.79
N TYR A 77 10.80 -13.53 4.02
CA TYR A 77 10.03 -12.35 4.41
C TYR A 77 8.54 -12.64 4.32
N HIS A 78 7.77 -12.15 5.30
CA HIS A 78 6.33 -12.33 5.37
C HIS A 78 5.60 -10.97 5.32
N VAL A 79 4.57 -10.86 4.49
CA VAL A 79 3.65 -9.72 4.43
C VAL A 79 2.22 -10.20 4.64
N ARG A 80 1.45 -9.41 5.40
CA ARG A 80 0.00 -9.54 5.49
C ARG A 80 -0.66 -8.38 4.73
N GLN A 81 -1.43 -8.67 3.71
CA GLN A 81 -2.23 -7.71 2.95
C GLN A 81 -3.69 -7.96 3.27
N SER A 82 -4.51 -6.93 3.48
CA SER A 82 -5.92 -7.12 3.84
C SER A 82 -6.80 -6.14 3.10
N PHE A 83 -8.03 -6.56 2.85
CA PHE A 83 -9.02 -5.82 2.07
C PHE A 83 -10.23 -5.46 2.95
N CYS A 84 -10.98 -4.46 2.52
CA CYS A 84 -12.24 -4.09 3.18
C CYS A 84 -13.25 -5.25 3.05
N PRO A 85 -13.99 -5.61 4.12
CA PRO A 85 -15.05 -6.61 4.02
C PRO A 85 -16.04 -6.32 2.89
N GLY A 86 -16.32 -7.33 2.05
CA GLY A 86 -17.33 -7.23 0.99
C GLY A 86 -16.90 -6.55 -0.32
N GLU A 87 -15.67 -6.01 -0.40
CA GLU A 87 -15.20 -5.32 -1.61
C GLU A 87 -14.48 -6.21 -2.62
N ILE A 88 -14.06 -7.42 -2.23
CA ILE A 88 -13.24 -8.30 -3.07
C ILE A 88 -13.66 -9.76 -2.90
N THR A 89 -13.53 -10.55 -3.95
CA THR A 89 -13.67 -12.02 -3.89
C THR A 89 -12.36 -12.67 -3.45
N GLN A 90 -12.44 -13.92 -2.99
CA GLN A 90 -11.26 -14.66 -2.52
C GLN A 90 -10.25 -14.95 -3.64
N GLU A 91 -10.72 -15.25 -4.86
CA GLU A 91 -9.88 -15.48 -6.04
C GLU A 91 -9.17 -14.19 -6.48
N GLU A 92 -9.90 -13.08 -6.46
CA GLU A 92 -9.34 -11.79 -6.82
C GLU A 92 -8.32 -11.30 -5.79
N ALA A 93 -8.60 -11.51 -4.49
CA ALA A 93 -7.63 -11.25 -3.43
C ALA A 93 -6.33 -12.03 -3.64
N ASN A 94 -6.42 -13.32 -3.96
CA ASN A 94 -5.24 -14.13 -4.26
C ASN A 94 -4.47 -13.57 -5.48
N ARG A 95 -5.18 -13.28 -6.58
CA ARG A 95 -4.59 -12.71 -7.80
C ARG A 95 -3.82 -11.41 -7.52
N LEU A 96 -4.41 -10.50 -6.74
CA LEU A 96 -3.76 -9.25 -6.33
C LEU A 96 -2.56 -9.47 -5.40
N GLY A 97 -2.60 -10.49 -4.56
CA GLY A 97 -1.47 -10.90 -3.73
C GLY A 97 -0.28 -11.39 -4.57
N VAL A 98 -0.54 -12.17 -5.62
CA VAL A 98 0.49 -12.62 -6.58
C VAL A 98 1.07 -11.44 -7.34
N GLU A 99 0.22 -10.54 -7.82
CA GLU A 99 0.64 -9.31 -8.50
C GLU A 99 1.50 -8.42 -7.58
N PHE A 100 1.09 -8.24 -6.33
CA PHE A 100 1.85 -7.54 -5.31
C PHE A 100 3.25 -8.16 -5.14
N ALA A 101 3.31 -9.48 -4.95
CA ALA A 101 4.56 -10.19 -4.74
C ALA A 101 5.50 -10.05 -5.94
N LYS A 102 4.99 -10.26 -7.17
CA LYS A 102 5.77 -10.08 -8.41
C LYS A 102 6.31 -8.67 -8.56
N ARG A 103 5.47 -7.64 -8.37
CA ARG A 103 5.87 -6.23 -8.50
C ARG A 103 6.91 -5.86 -7.43
N PHE A 104 6.75 -6.34 -6.19
CA PHE A 104 7.65 -5.99 -5.08
C PHE A 104 9.01 -6.67 -5.16
N THR A 105 9.03 -7.96 -5.50
CA THR A 105 10.27 -8.74 -5.65
C THR A 105 10.90 -8.59 -7.04
N LYS A 106 10.22 -7.89 -7.95
CA LYS A 106 10.55 -7.77 -9.38
C LYS A 106 10.66 -9.13 -10.09
N GLY A 107 9.94 -10.14 -9.59
CA GLY A 107 10.02 -11.51 -10.10
C GLY A 107 11.33 -12.24 -9.78
N ASN A 108 12.26 -11.64 -9.02
CA ASN A 108 13.59 -12.24 -8.79
C ASN A 108 13.65 -13.15 -7.55
N HIS A 109 12.53 -13.38 -6.89
CA HIS A 109 12.46 -14.21 -5.68
C HIS A 109 11.27 -15.15 -5.77
N ALA A 110 11.47 -16.41 -5.39
CA ALA A 110 10.38 -17.37 -5.21
C ALA A 110 9.46 -16.93 -4.07
N PHE A 111 8.15 -17.13 -4.22
CA PHE A 111 7.17 -16.73 -3.21
C PHE A 111 5.91 -17.60 -3.22
N VAL A 112 5.19 -17.59 -2.10
CA VAL A 112 3.87 -18.19 -1.95
C VAL A 112 2.88 -17.16 -1.41
N VAL A 113 1.65 -17.21 -1.93
CA VAL A 113 0.51 -16.39 -1.51
C VAL A 113 -0.58 -17.32 -0.99
N CYS A 114 -0.99 -17.13 0.26
CA CYS A 114 -2.12 -17.85 0.86
C CYS A 114 -3.22 -16.85 1.23
N THR A 115 -4.41 -17.00 0.66
CA THR A 115 -5.55 -16.12 0.98
C THR A 115 -6.42 -16.74 2.07
N HIS A 116 -6.67 -15.99 3.13
CA HIS A 116 -7.44 -16.40 4.30
C HIS A 116 -8.87 -15.84 4.23
N ILE A 117 -9.85 -16.73 4.41
CA ILE A 117 -11.30 -16.44 4.42
C ILE A 117 -11.97 -16.73 5.77
N ASP A 118 -11.20 -17.08 6.80
CA ASP A 118 -11.67 -17.49 8.13
C ASP A 118 -12.06 -16.33 9.06
N LYS A 119 -11.93 -15.09 8.60
CA LYS A 119 -12.23 -13.87 9.37
C LYS A 119 -13.26 -13.01 8.66
N SER A 120 -13.75 -11.98 9.35
CA SER A 120 -14.67 -10.97 8.80
C SER A 120 -14.14 -10.20 7.58
N HIS A 121 -12.85 -10.33 7.24
CA HIS A 121 -12.24 -9.72 6.06
C HIS A 121 -11.27 -10.70 5.41
N ILE A 122 -11.25 -10.67 4.07
CA ILE A 122 -10.29 -11.41 3.26
C ILE A 122 -8.91 -10.77 3.39
N HIS A 123 -7.88 -11.61 3.54
CA HIS A 123 -6.50 -11.14 3.63
C HIS A 123 -5.50 -12.18 3.11
N ASN A 124 -4.42 -11.69 2.52
CA ASN A 124 -3.33 -12.51 2.00
C ASN A 124 -2.18 -12.59 3.00
N HIS A 125 -1.59 -13.77 3.09
CA HIS A 125 -0.28 -14.01 3.65
C HIS A 125 0.69 -14.29 2.49
N ILE A 126 1.69 -13.44 2.33
CA ILE A 126 2.65 -13.49 1.22
C ILE A 126 4.03 -13.74 1.81
N ILE A 127 4.67 -14.84 1.42
CA ILE A 127 5.99 -15.23 1.93
C ILE A 127 6.94 -15.40 0.75
N TRP A 128 8.09 -14.72 0.76
CA TRP A 128 9.09 -14.88 -0.29
C TRP A 128 10.49 -15.20 0.25
N SER A 129 11.26 -15.88 -0.59
CA SER A 129 12.62 -16.30 -0.27
C SER A 129 13.52 -15.10 -0.02
N SER A 130 14.38 -15.20 0.97
CA SER A 130 15.41 -14.18 1.21
C SER A 130 16.50 -14.18 0.14
N VAL A 131 16.59 -15.18 -0.73
CA VAL A 131 17.63 -15.37 -1.76
C VAL A 131 17.02 -15.17 -3.15
N SER A 132 17.79 -14.56 -4.06
CA SER A 132 17.38 -14.40 -5.47
C SER A 132 17.26 -15.75 -6.18
N LEU A 133 16.50 -15.81 -7.26
CA LEU A 133 16.41 -17.00 -8.12
C LEU A 133 17.78 -17.35 -8.77
N GLU A 134 18.66 -16.36 -8.93
CA GLU A 134 20.03 -16.53 -9.45
C GLU A 134 21.04 -16.95 -8.36
N TYR A 135 20.60 -17.05 -7.10
CA TYR A 135 21.42 -17.44 -5.95
C TYR A 135 22.67 -16.58 -5.71
N ASP A 136 22.72 -15.37 -6.25
CA ASP A 136 23.88 -14.46 -6.19
C ASP A 136 23.77 -13.41 -5.07
N ARG A 137 22.54 -13.13 -4.62
CA ARG A 137 22.25 -12.07 -3.66
C ARG A 137 21.03 -12.38 -2.79
N LYS A 138 20.95 -11.68 -1.65
CA LYS A 138 19.76 -11.69 -0.79
C LYS A 138 18.84 -10.51 -1.10
N PHE A 139 17.55 -10.65 -0.81
CA PHE A 139 16.57 -9.57 -0.90
C PHE A 139 17.02 -8.39 -0.04
N ARG A 140 17.14 -7.22 -0.68
CA ARG A 140 17.60 -6.00 -0.03
C ARG A 140 16.46 -5.33 0.71
N ASN A 141 16.19 -5.75 1.93
CA ASN A 141 15.31 -5.01 2.83
C ASN A 141 15.98 -3.68 3.22
N PHE A 142 15.27 -2.58 3.07
CA PHE A 142 15.80 -1.23 3.25
C PHE A 142 14.94 -0.41 4.22
N TRP A 143 15.52 0.67 4.74
CA TRP A 143 14.78 1.60 5.57
C TRP A 143 13.66 2.25 4.75
N GLY A 144 12.41 1.92 5.08
CA GLY A 144 11.24 2.32 4.30
C GLY A 144 10.56 1.20 3.52
N SER A 145 11.07 -0.05 3.53
CA SER A 145 10.41 -1.18 2.86
C SER A 145 8.97 -1.40 3.35
N THR A 146 8.66 -1.16 4.62
CA THR A 146 7.27 -1.17 5.12
C THR A 146 6.40 -0.11 4.45
N LYS A 147 6.93 1.10 4.22
CA LYS A 147 6.21 2.18 3.52
C LYS A 147 6.05 1.83 2.03
N ALA A 148 7.06 1.23 1.42
CA ALA A 148 7.03 0.79 0.03
C ALA A 148 6.02 -0.35 -0.19
N VAL A 149 6.00 -1.36 0.68
CA VAL A 149 5.00 -2.43 0.71
C VAL A 149 3.60 -1.84 0.82
N ARG A 150 3.39 -0.89 1.75
CA ARG A 150 2.09 -0.26 1.89
C ARG A 150 1.67 0.52 0.66
N ARG A 151 2.54 1.38 0.13
CA ARG A 151 2.26 2.15 -1.10
C ARG A 151 1.91 1.26 -2.26
N LEU A 152 2.68 0.18 -2.47
CA LEU A 152 2.39 -0.77 -3.54
C LEU A 152 1.04 -1.45 -3.35
N SER A 153 0.71 -1.86 -2.12
CA SER A 153 -0.62 -2.41 -1.82
C SER A 153 -1.73 -1.38 -2.08
N ASP A 154 -1.57 -0.13 -1.63
CA ASP A 154 -2.55 0.94 -1.84
C ASP A 154 -2.71 1.23 -3.35
N THR A 155 -1.61 1.27 -4.12
CA THR A 155 -1.63 1.42 -5.57
C THR A 155 -2.40 0.28 -6.24
N ILE A 156 -2.13 -0.98 -5.87
CA ILE A 156 -2.84 -2.14 -6.42
C ILE A 156 -4.33 -2.07 -6.08
N CYS A 157 -4.70 -1.68 -4.86
CA CYS A 157 -6.10 -1.47 -4.52
C CYS A 157 -6.76 -0.39 -5.39
N ILE A 158 -6.11 0.77 -5.54
CA ILE A 158 -6.62 1.87 -6.38
C ILE A 158 -6.77 1.45 -7.85
N GLU A 159 -5.78 0.73 -8.40
CA GLU A 159 -5.78 0.24 -9.79
C GLU A 159 -6.93 -0.72 -10.07
N ASN A 160 -7.41 -1.44 -9.05
CA ASN A 160 -8.48 -2.42 -9.15
C ASN A 160 -9.81 -1.91 -8.54
N GLY A 161 -9.94 -0.60 -8.30
CA GLY A 161 -11.20 0.01 -7.82
C GLY A 161 -11.56 -0.28 -6.37
N LEU A 162 -10.62 -0.76 -5.56
CA LEU A 162 -10.82 -1.11 -4.15
C LEU A 162 -10.54 0.08 -3.23
N SER A 163 -11.18 0.10 -2.05
CA SER A 163 -10.93 1.15 -1.07
C SER A 163 -9.54 1.03 -0.45
N ILE A 164 -8.99 2.17 -0.03
CA ILE A 164 -7.73 2.24 0.69
C ILE A 164 -7.90 3.01 2.00
N VAL A 165 -7.03 2.71 2.96
CA VAL A 165 -6.92 3.54 4.17
C VAL A 165 -6.09 4.77 3.84
N GLU A 166 -6.75 5.84 3.36
CA GLU A 166 -6.11 7.09 2.92
C GLU A 166 -5.22 7.69 4.01
N ASN A 167 -5.70 7.70 5.26
CA ASN A 167 -5.01 8.26 6.42
C ASN A 167 -4.88 7.20 7.52
N PRO A 168 -3.91 6.27 7.41
CA PRO A 168 -3.74 5.25 8.41
C PRO A 168 -3.33 5.91 9.73
N LYS A 169 -3.85 5.37 10.81
CA LYS A 169 -3.27 5.45 12.15
C LYS A 169 -1.76 5.13 12.09
N LEU A 170 -0.83 6.06 11.82
CA LEU A 170 0.62 5.78 11.93
C LEU A 170 0.92 5.57 13.41
N HIS A 171 0.74 4.32 13.86
CA HIS A 171 0.62 3.87 15.24
C HIS A 171 -0.66 4.32 15.99
N GLY A 172 -1.17 3.45 16.88
CA GLY A 172 -1.80 3.96 18.11
C GLY A 172 -0.76 4.84 18.81
N LYS A 173 -1.10 6.10 19.11
CA LYS A 173 -0.14 7.13 19.52
C LYS A 173 0.84 6.64 20.59
N SER A 174 2.10 7.05 20.47
CA SER A 174 2.92 7.38 21.65
C SER A 174 3.21 8.88 21.60
N TYR A 175 2.90 9.58 22.69
CA TYR A 175 2.72 11.03 22.84
C TYR A 175 3.88 11.91 22.33
N ASN A 176 5.11 11.40 22.23
CA ASN A 176 6.31 12.21 21.94
C ASN A 176 6.62 12.43 20.45
N LYS A 177 5.90 11.78 19.53
CA LYS A 177 6.25 11.78 18.08
C LYS A 177 5.51 12.86 17.26
N TRP A 178 4.95 13.89 17.89
CA TRP A 178 4.28 15.00 17.19
C TRP A 178 5.24 16.10 16.66
N LEU A 179 6.52 16.13 17.08
CA LEU A 179 7.53 17.06 16.56
C LEU A 179 8.81 16.32 16.10
N GLY A 180 9.18 16.48 14.83
CA GLY A 180 10.38 15.91 14.20
C GLY A 180 11.70 16.61 14.56
N ASP A 181 12.51 16.93 13.54
CA ASP A 181 13.98 17.14 13.66
C ASP A 181 14.50 18.58 13.79
N GLN A 182 13.64 19.59 13.87
CA GLN A 182 14.06 20.92 14.32
C GLN A 182 14.04 21.07 15.86
N ALA A 183 13.63 20.02 16.58
CA ALA A 183 13.59 20.07 18.03
C ALA A 183 15.00 20.00 18.60
N LYS A 184 15.39 21.04 19.35
CA LYS A 184 16.53 21.01 20.28
C LYS A 184 16.56 19.63 20.95
N PRO A 185 17.73 18.94 21.00
CA PRO A 185 17.81 17.65 21.69
C PRO A 185 17.22 17.85 23.08
N SER A 186 16.33 16.95 23.49
CA SER A 186 15.67 17.10 24.79
C SER A 186 16.71 17.25 25.89
N HIS A 187 16.40 17.95 26.98
CA HIS A 187 17.32 18.09 28.12
C HIS A 187 17.96 16.75 28.53
N ARG A 188 17.21 15.64 28.44
CA ARG A 188 17.76 14.31 28.73
C ARG A 188 18.74 13.78 27.68
N GLU A 189 18.53 14.08 26.41
CA GLU A 189 19.45 13.68 25.34
C GLU A 189 20.77 14.46 25.43
N GLN A 190 20.71 15.74 25.80
CA GLN A 190 21.92 16.55 26.03
C GLN A 190 22.75 16.00 27.20
N LEU A 191 22.11 15.62 28.30
CA LEU A 191 22.80 15.00 29.44
C LEU A 191 23.39 13.63 29.11
N ARG A 192 22.70 12.80 28.31
CA ARG A 192 23.25 11.51 27.86
C ARG A 192 24.54 11.69 27.08
N VAL A 193 24.51 12.55 26.07
CA VAL A 193 25.69 12.85 25.25
C VAL A 193 26.85 13.36 26.10
N MET A 194 26.57 14.20 27.10
CA MET A 194 27.60 14.69 28.01
C MET A 194 28.20 13.58 28.89
N ILE A 195 27.36 12.68 29.43
CA ILE A 195 27.84 11.50 30.19
C ILE A 195 28.63 10.55 29.29
N ASP A 196 28.17 10.31 28.05
CA ASP A 196 28.87 9.48 27.08
C ASP A 196 30.29 10.00 26.81
N ASN A 197 30.41 11.32 26.62
CA ASN A 197 31.70 11.98 26.40
C ASN A 197 32.58 11.90 27.65
N ALA A 198 32.04 12.14 28.85
CA ALA A 198 32.82 12.07 30.08
C ALA A 198 33.33 10.64 30.37
N LEU A 199 32.52 9.61 30.13
CA LEU A 199 32.93 8.20 30.27
C LEU A 199 33.97 7.79 29.23
N SER A 200 33.97 8.40 28.03
CA SER A 200 34.96 8.13 26.99
C SER A 200 36.38 8.54 27.37
N GLN A 201 36.54 9.38 28.39
CA GLN A 201 37.84 9.72 28.98
C GLN A 201 38.33 8.70 30.04
N SER A 202 37.57 7.63 30.27
CA SER A 202 37.90 6.54 31.21
C SER A 202 38.26 7.02 32.64
N PRO A 203 37.36 7.73 33.33
CA PRO A 203 37.60 8.10 34.73
C PRO A 203 37.76 6.86 35.61
N ALA A 204 38.61 6.95 36.64
CA ALA A 204 38.95 5.81 37.50
C ALA A 204 37.79 5.42 38.42
N ASP A 205 37.01 6.41 38.87
CA ASP A 205 35.86 6.18 39.73
C ASP A 205 34.68 7.11 39.46
N PHE A 206 33.59 6.87 40.19
CA PHE A 206 32.36 7.61 40.00
C PHE A 206 32.45 9.07 40.47
N GLU A 207 33.32 9.40 41.44
CA GLU A 207 33.49 10.77 41.89
C GLU A 207 34.29 11.60 40.87
N GLU A 208 35.26 10.98 40.21
CA GLU A 208 36.01 11.58 39.10
C GLU A 208 35.12 11.83 37.87
N LEU A 209 34.22 10.89 37.54
CA LEU A 209 33.20 11.12 36.51
C LEU A 209 32.32 12.34 36.83
N LEU A 210 31.93 12.53 38.10
CA LEU A 210 31.12 13.68 38.49
C LEU A 210 31.90 15.00 38.40
N LYS A 211 33.20 14.99 38.70
CA LYS A 211 34.07 16.17 38.51
C LYS A 211 34.21 16.54 37.04
N LEU A 212 34.44 15.57 36.15
CA LEU A 212 34.50 15.80 34.71
C LEU A 212 33.19 16.39 34.15
N LEU A 213 32.05 15.94 34.67
CA LEU A 213 30.75 16.53 34.31
C LEU A 213 30.61 17.98 34.83
N GLN A 214 31.13 18.29 36.02
CA GLN A 214 31.16 19.67 36.55
C GLN A 214 32.06 20.59 35.73
N GLU A 215 33.22 20.12 35.28
CA GLU A 215 34.13 20.86 34.41
C GLU A 215 33.51 21.14 33.03
N TYR A 216 32.67 20.23 32.54
CA TYR A 216 31.84 20.45 31.35
C TYR A 216 30.61 21.34 31.59
N GLY A 217 30.52 22.00 32.74
CA GLY A 217 29.48 22.99 33.05
C GLY A 217 28.16 22.39 33.54
N CYS A 218 28.17 21.15 34.03
CA CYS A 218 27.02 20.51 34.66
C CYS A 218 27.07 20.63 36.19
N GLU A 219 26.10 21.32 36.78
CA GLU A 219 25.89 21.30 38.22
C GLU A 219 25.42 19.90 38.67
N VAL A 220 26.20 19.30 39.57
CA VAL A 220 25.90 18.01 40.18
C VAL A 220 25.43 18.25 41.61
N SER A 221 24.22 17.79 41.95
CA SER A 221 23.72 17.83 43.32
C SER A 221 23.22 16.46 43.78
N LYS A 222 23.47 16.13 45.05
CA LYS A 222 23.03 14.90 45.68
C LYS A 222 21.82 15.17 46.57
N ARG A 223 20.75 14.40 46.40
CA ARG A 223 19.61 14.42 47.32
C ARG A 223 19.22 12.99 47.66
N GLY A 224 19.57 12.55 48.88
CA GLY A 224 19.41 11.16 49.31
C GLY A 224 20.32 10.21 48.51
N LYS A 225 19.73 9.15 47.94
CA LYS A 225 20.46 8.11 47.19
C LYS A 225 20.60 8.39 45.67
N SER A 226 19.99 9.46 45.14
CA SER A 226 20.04 9.78 43.70
C SER A 226 20.84 11.05 43.41
N TYR A 227 21.60 11.01 42.32
CA TYR A 227 22.32 12.17 41.77
C TYR A 227 21.47 12.90 40.73
N ARG A 228 21.57 14.23 40.75
CA ARG A 228 20.87 15.12 39.83
C ARG A 228 21.86 15.98 39.07
N LEU A 229 21.63 16.07 37.77
CA LEU A 229 22.45 16.80 36.82
C LEU A 229 21.65 17.96 36.24
N LYS A 230 22.29 19.12 36.15
CA LYS A 230 21.66 20.35 35.66
C LYS A 230 22.69 21.17 34.89
N LEU A 231 22.38 21.52 33.65
CA LEU A 231 23.22 22.44 32.89
C LEU A 231 22.86 23.89 33.22
N SER A 232 23.84 24.78 33.08
CA SER A 232 23.67 26.22 33.32
C SER A 232 22.52 26.78 32.47
N GLY A 233 21.65 27.57 33.11
CA GLY A 233 20.44 28.13 32.48
C GLY A 233 19.19 27.26 32.52
N TRP A 234 19.22 26.05 33.12
CA TRP A 234 18.00 25.25 33.31
C TRP A 234 17.30 25.61 34.62
N GLU A 235 15.98 25.46 34.69
CA GLU A 235 15.24 25.68 35.96
C GLU A 235 15.23 24.43 36.85
N LYS A 236 15.17 23.23 36.25
CA LYS A 236 14.99 21.96 36.97
C LYS A 236 16.09 20.96 36.63
N ALA A 237 16.67 20.36 37.67
CA ALA A 237 17.67 19.30 37.53
C ALA A 237 17.03 17.95 37.14
N ALA A 238 17.69 17.20 36.25
CA ALA A 238 17.26 15.85 35.87
C ALA A 238 17.96 14.80 36.74
N ARG A 239 17.23 13.75 37.15
CA ARG A 239 17.84 12.60 37.85
C ARG A 239 18.56 11.72 36.85
N MET A 240 19.77 11.27 37.19
CA MET A 240 20.56 10.39 36.32
C MET A 240 19.80 9.10 35.95
N ASP A 241 19.14 8.47 36.93
CA ASP A 241 18.32 7.26 36.71
C ASP A 241 17.17 7.46 35.71
N SER A 242 16.73 8.71 35.46
CA SER A 242 15.67 9.03 34.51
C SER A 242 16.16 9.24 33.07
N LEU A 243 17.48 9.19 32.85
CA LEU A 243 18.11 9.25 31.55
C LEU A 243 18.02 7.91 30.81
N GLY A 244 17.51 6.85 31.43
CA GLY A 244 17.30 5.57 30.77
C GLY A 244 18.47 4.60 30.99
N GLU A 245 18.31 3.39 30.47
CA GLU A 245 19.20 2.25 30.72
C GLU A 245 20.65 2.57 30.34
N GLY A 246 21.60 2.25 31.24
CA GLY A 246 23.03 2.55 31.09
C GLY A 246 23.49 3.87 31.71
N TYR A 247 22.57 4.75 32.12
CA TYR A 247 22.91 6.07 32.68
C TYR A 247 22.54 6.26 34.15
N GLY A 248 22.07 5.19 34.82
CA GLY A 248 21.76 5.19 36.25
C GLY A 248 23.01 5.03 37.12
N LEU A 249 22.92 5.36 38.42
CA LEU A 249 24.06 5.33 39.33
C LEU A 249 24.75 3.94 39.39
N GLU A 250 23.97 2.88 39.52
CA GLU A 250 24.49 1.51 39.64
C GLU A 250 25.07 1.00 38.32
N ASP A 251 24.42 1.32 37.20
CA ASP A 251 24.92 0.98 35.86
C ASP A 251 26.24 1.68 35.58
N LEU A 252 26.35 2.98 35.87
CA LEU A 252 27.59 3.74 35.66
C LEU A 252 28.71 3.29 36.60
N ARG A 253 28.40 2.96 37.85
CA ARG A 253 29.39 2.36 38.77
C ARG A 253 29.83 0.98 38.31
N ALA A 254 28.91 0.16 37.80
CA ALA A 254 29.24 -1.14 37.25
C ALA A 254 30.10 -1.00 35.98
N VAL A 255 29.87 0.04 35.16
CA VAL A 255 30.70 0.36 34.01
C VAL A 255 32.11 0.76 34.44
N LEU A 256 32.24 1.66 35.42
CA LEU A 256 33.54 2.13 35.90
C LEU A 256 34.32 1.05 36.65
N LEU A 257 33.64 0.15 37.36
CA LEU A 257 34.25 -1.04 37.99
C LEU A 257 34.58 -2.15 36.96
N GLY A 258 34.41 -1.90 35.66
CA GLY A 258 34.71 -2.84 34.58
C GLY A 258 33.76 -4.04 34.50
N LYS A 259 32.64 -4.02 35.23
CA LYS A 259 31.65 -5.12 35.27
C LYS A 259 30.65 -5.07 34.12
N LYS A 260 30.52 -3.93 33.42
CA LYS A 260 29.55 -3.72 32.32
C LYS A 260 30.10 -2.73 31.28
N ALA A 261 29.72 -2.84 30.01
CA ALA A 261 30.14 -1.89 28.97
C ALA A 261 29.04 -0.83 28.69
N HIS A 262 29.43 0.44 28.53
CA HIS A 262 28.49 1.55 28.27
C HIS A 262 28.23 1.75 26.76
N THR A 263 26.97 2.02 26.36
CA THR A 263 26.60 2.22 24.94
C THR A 263 25.66 3.42 24.70
N PRO A 264 26.07 4.45 23.92
CA PRO A 264 25.26 5.62 23.61
C PRO A 264 24.03 5.38 22.72
N ARG A 265 22.98 6.20 22.86
CA ARG A 265 21.70 6.09 22.12
C ARG A 265 21.67 6.96 20.82
N LYS A 266 21.04 6.51 19.71
CA LYS A 266 20.94 7.24 18.39
C LYS A 266 19.50 7.52 17.89
N LYS A 267 19.29 8.62 17.11
CA LYS A 267 17.99 9.15 16.57
C LYS A 267 17.93 9.22 15.01
N THR A 268 16.76 9.27 14.33
CA THR A 268 16.60 9.15 12.84
C THR A 268 15.54 10.10 12.20
N VAL A 269 15.80 10.68 11.00
CA VAL A 269 15.03 11.72 10.23
C VAL A 269 14.50 11.21 8.85
N THR A 270 13.41 11.77 8.25
CA THR A 270 12.81 11.33 6.94
C THR A 270 12.51 12.48 5.95
N GLN A 271 12.73 12.32 4.63
CA GLN A 271 12.47 13.32 3.54
C GLN A 271 11.02 13.32 2.98
N ALA A 272 10.58 14.44 2.37
CA ALA A 272 9.21 14.74 1.91
C ALA A 272 8.99 14.60 0.38
N GLU A 273 7.74 14.35 -0.04
CA GLU A 273 7.29 14.19 -1.44
C GLU A 273 6.84 15.51 -2.08
N PRO A 274 6.79 15.60 -3.43
CA PRO A 274 6.33 16.80 -4.12
C PRO A 274 4.87 17.15 -3.80
N PRO A 275 4.53 18.45 -3.73
CA PRO A 275 3.21 18.93 -3.35
C PRO A 275 2.15 18.61 -4.41
N LYS A 276 0.99 18.09 -3.98
CA LYS A 276 -0.20 17.90 -4.81
C LYS A 276 -1.32 18.81 -4.33
N VAL A 277 -2.09 19.40 -5.25
CA VAL A 277 -3.27 20.22 -4.92
C VAL A 277 -4.38 19.30 -4.37
N ASN A 278 -4.88 19.59 -3.16
CA ASN A 278 -6.03 18.93 -2.56
C ASN A 278 -7.15 19.92 -2.26
N LEU A 279 -8.34 19.39 -2.00
CA LEU A 279 -9.53 20.18 -1.66
C LEU A 279 -9.37 20.95 -0.35
N LEU A 280 -9.84 22.19 -0.34
CA LEU A 280 -9.97 23.00 0.87
C LEU A 280 -11.01 22.39 1.83
N VAL A 281 -10.69 22.44 3.13
CA VAL A 281 -11.56 21.96 4.20
C VAL A 281 -12.62 23.01 4.53
N ASP A 282 -13.87 22.55 4.62
CA ASP A 282 -14.95 23.34 5.19
C ASP A 282 -14.85 23.45 6.70
N ILE A 283 -14.27 24.54 7.19
CA ILE A 283 -14.06 24.71 8.62
C ILE A 283 -15.40 24.80 9.34
N GLN A 284 -16.38 25.54 8.80
CA GLN A 284 -17.66 25.78 9.45
C GLN A 284 -18.53 24.51 9.47
N ALA A 285 -18.64 23.80 8.36
CA ALA A 285 -19.37 22.54 8.30
C ALA A 285 -18.71 21.45 9.18
N LYS A 286 -17.37 21.42 9.27
CA LYS A 286 -16.68 20.48 10.15
C LYS A 286 -16.85 20.82 11.63
N LEU A 287 -16.92 22.10 11.98
CA LEU A 287 -17.27 22.53 13.34
C LEU A 287 -18.71 22.13 13.70
N GLN A 288 -19.67 22.32 12.80
CA GLN A 288 -21.06 21.86 12.97
C GLN A 288 -21.16 20.33 13.13
N ALA A 289 -20.28 19.58 12.46
CA ALA A 289 -20.16 18.12 12.61
C ALA A 289 -19.44 17.67 13.90
N GLY A 290 -19.29 18.55 14.90
CA GLY A 290 -18.75 18.23 16.22
C GLY A 290 -17.21 18.20 16.30
N LYS A 291 -16.49 18.80 15.34
CA LYS A 291 -15.03 18.95 15.46
C LYS A 291 -14.70 20.12 16.38
N GLY A 292 -13.73 19.93 17.27
CA GLY A 292 -13.30 20.96 18.22
C GLY A 292 -12.38 22.03 17.62
N ALA A 293 -12.13 23.10 18.37
CA ALA A 293 -11.31 24.25 17.97
C ALA A 293 -9.89 23.89 17.47
N GLY A 294 -9.29 22.80 17.98
CA GLY A 294 -8.01 22.30 17.49
C GLY A 294 -8.04 21.83 16.03
N TYR A 295 -9.15 21.26 15.58
CA TYR A 295 -9.35 20.88 14.18
C TYR A 295 -9.47 22.10 13.28
N ALA A 296 -10.20 23.14 13.73
CA ALA A 296 -10.31 24.39 12.99
C ALA A 296 -8.94 25.08 12.80
N ARG A 297 -8.09 25.10 13.84
CA ARG A 297 -6.73 25.67 13.73
C ARG A 297 -5.87 24.91 12.72
N TRP A 298 -5.94 23.58 12.73
CA TRP A 298 -5.25 22.75 11.72
C TRP A 298 -5.80 23.01 10.31
N ALA A 299 -7.12 23.05 10.16
CA ALA A 299 -7.79 23.26 8.87
C ALA A 299 -7.46 24.63 8.28
N LYS A 300 -7.30 25.69 9.08
CA LYS A 300 -6.81 27.00 8.61
C LYS A 300 -5.42 26.90 7.98
N VAL A 301 -4.46 26.28 8.67
CA VAL A 301 -3.08 26.11 8.17
C VAL A 301 -3.04 25.19 6.95
N PHE A 302 -3.87 24.15 6.95
CA PHE A 302 -4.01 23.24 5.81
C PHE A 302 -4.57 23.97 4.59
N ASN A 303 -5.67 24.71 4.73
CA ASN A 303 -6.28 25.48 3.67
C ASN A 303 -5.32 26.51 3.08
N LEU A 304 -4.59 27.25 3.91
CA LEU A 304 -3.57 28.20 3.44
C LEU A 304 -2.51 27.52 2.56
N LYS A 305 -2.03 26.34 2.95
CA LYS A 305 -1.07 25.56 2.14
C LYS A 305 -1.69 25.06 0.84
N GLN A 306 -2.94 24.60 0.88
CA GLN A 306 -3.64 24.13 -0.31
C GLN A 306 -3.98 25.29 -1.27
N MET A 307 -4.28 26.48 -0.76
CA MET A 307 -4.47 27.68 -1.57
C MET A 307 -3.17 28.08 -2.26
N ALA A 308 -2.03 28.09 -1.55
CA ALA A 308 -0.73 28.34 -2.17
C ALA A 308 -0.41 27.33 -3.29
N GLN A 309 -0.69 26.04 -3.05
CA GLN A 309 -0.52 25.01 -4.08
C GLN A 309 -1.48 25.17 -5.25
N THR A 310 -2.74 25.55 -4.99
CA THR A 310 -3.73 25.85 -6.03
C THR A 310 -3.26 27.03 -6.87
N MET A 311 -2.80 28.11 -6.23
CA MET A 311 -2.29 29.30 -6.91
C MET A 311 -1.09 28.99 -7.80
N ASN A 312 -0.14 28.19 -7.30
CA ASN A 312 1.00 27.74 -8.10
C ASN A 312 0.53 26.94 -9.31
N TYR A 313 -0.38 25.98 -9.11
CA TYR A 313 -0.93 25.18 -10.21
C TYR A 313 -1.65 26.04 -11.25
N LEU A 314 -2.49 26.98 -10.84
CA LEU A 314 -3.19 27.88 -11.75
C LEU A 314 -2.20 28.78 -12.51
N SER A 315 -1.17 29.28 -11.85
CA SER A 315 -0.13 30.09 -12.48
C SER A 315 0.70 29.29 -13.48
N GLU A 316 1.13 28.07 -13.13
CA GLU A 316 1.93 27.20 -13.99
C GLU A 316 1.15 26.75 -15.25
N ASN A 317 -0.18 26.66 -15.15
CA ASN A 317 -1.05 26.20 -16.23
C ASN A 317 -1.76 27.35 -16.97
N ASN A 318 -1.48 28.61 -16.65
CA ASN A 318 -2.15 29.80 -17.18
C ASN A 318 -3.69 29.77 -17.00
N LEU A 319 -4.15 29.34 -15.82
CA LEU A 319 -5.57 29.20 -15.46
C LEU A 319 -6.01 30.20 -14.39
N LEU A 320 -5.39 31.39 -14.36
CA LEU A 320 -5.72 32.43 -13.39
C LEU A 320 -7.09 33.06 -13.65
N GLU A 321 -7.58 33.02 -14.90
CA GLU A 321 -8.92 33.47 -15.26
C GLU A 321 -9.96 32.37 -14.96
N TYR A 322 -10.98 32.71 -14.17
CA TYR A 322 -12.02 31.76 -13.74
C TYR A 322 -12.76 31.12 -14.92
N ALA A 323 -13.15 31.91 -15.92
CA ALA A 323 -13.86 31.41 -17.09
C ALA A 323 -13.03 30.36 -17.86
N VAL A 324 -11.73 30.60 -18.00
CA VAL A 324 -10.80 29.67 -18.66
C VAL A 324 -10.62 28.39 -17.83
N LEU A 325 -10.53 28.51 -16.50
CA LEU A 325 -10.47 27.35 -15.60
C LEU A 325 -11.74 26.51 -15.68
N GLU A 326 -12.91 27.15 -15.68
CA GLU A 326 -14.21 26.48 -15.77
C GLU A 326 -14.37 25.76 -17.12
N GLU A 327 -14.06 26.43 -18.23
CA GLU A 327 -14.09 25.85 -19.56
C GLU A 327 -13.15 24.64 -19.66
N LYS A 328 -11.90 24.78 -19.18
CA LYS A 328 -10.92 23.69 -19.22
C LYS A 328 -11.33 22.51 -18.33
N ALA A 329 -11.91 22.76 -17.15
CA ALA A 329 -12.42 21.72 -16.27
C ALA A 329 -13.61 20.97 -16.88
N ALA A 330 -14.52 21.69 -17.55
CA ALA A 330 -15.64 21.11 -18.27
C ALA A 330 -15.16 20.28 -19.46
N ALA A 331 -14.22 20.80 -20.26
CA ALA A 331 -13.62 20.09 -21.38
C ALA A 331 -12.89 18.81 -20.93
N ALA A 332 -12.10 18.87 -19.85
CA ALA A 332 -11.40 17.70 -19.30
C ALA A 332 -12.38 16.63 -18.80
N THR A 333 -13.50 17.05 -18.21
CA THR A 333 -14.56 16.14 -17.75
C THR A 333 -15.30 15.51 -18.93
N ALA A 334 -15.65 16.30 -19.95
CA ALA A 334 -16.28 15.80 -21.18
C ALA A 334 -15.37 14.79 -21.89
N HIS A 335 -14.08 15.11 -22.05
CA HIS A 335 -13.09 14.21 -22.63
C HIS A 335 -12.96 12.90 -21.85
N HIS A 336 -12.87 12.96 -20.51
CA HIS A 336 -12.82 11.77 -19.67
C HIS A 336 -14.06 10.88 -19.82
N ASN A 337 -15.25 11.49 -19.86
CA ASN A 337 -16.51 10.78 -20.04
C ASN A 337 -16.62 10.15 -21.43
N ASP A 338 -16.17 10.84 -22.47
CA ASP A 338 -16.14 10.32 -23.83
C ASP A 338 -15.21 9.11 -23.94
N LEU A 339 -13.99 9.20 -23.40
CA LEU A 339 -13.05 8.07 -23.34
C LEU A 339 -13.66 6.88 -22.56
N SER A 340 -14.37 7.14 -21.45
CA SER A 340 -15.08 6.09 -20.70
C SER A 340 -16.17 5.42 -21.55
N ALA A 341 -16.95 6.21 -22.29
CA ALA A 341 -18.01 5.72 -23.17
C ALA A 341 -17.43 4.88 -24.32
N GLN A 342 -16.34 5.33 -24.95
CA GLN A 342 -15.63 4.59 -25.99
C GLN A 342 -15.12 3.24 -25.48
N ILE A 343 -14.50 3.21 -24.28
CA ILE A 343 -14.02 1.97 -23.67
C ILE A 343 -15.18 1.00 -23.43
N LYS A 344 -16.29 1.47 -22.86
CA LYS A 344 -17.48 0.64 -22.60
C LYS A 344 -18.10 0.11 -23.90
N ALA A 345 -18.18 0.94 -24.93
CA ALA A 345 -18.68 0.54 -26.24
C ALA A 345 -17.80 -0.54 -26.89
N ALA A 346 -16.48 -0.37 -26.84
CA ALA A 346 -15.53 -1.36 -27.33
C ALA A 346 -15.64 -2.69 -26.54
N GLU A 347 -15.73 -2.64 -25.21
CA GLU A 347 -15.92 -3.82 -24.36
C GLU A 347 -17.21 -4.57 -24.68
N LYS A 348 -18.33 -3.85 -24.81
CA LYS A 348 -19.62 -4.42 -25.19
C LYS A 348 -19.51 -5.13 -26.54
N ARG A 349 -18.93 -4.46 -27.54
CA ARG A 349 -18.78 -5.03 -28.88
C ARG A 349 -17.86 -6.26 -28.90
N MET A 350 -16.76 -6.22 -28.14
CA MET A 350 -15.86 -7.36 -27.99
C MET A 350 -16.56 -8.57 -27.34
N ALA A 351 -17.42 -8.36 -26.35
CA ALA A 351 -18.21 -9.42 -25.72
C ALA A 351 -19.24 -10.01 -26.70
N GLU A 352 -19.95 -9.16 -27.44
CA GLU A 352 -20.87 -9.60 -28.52
C GLU A 352 -20.15 -10.45 -29.56
N ILE A 353 -18.96 -10.03 -30.01
CA ILE A 353 -18.14 -10.80 -30.96
C ILE A 353 -17.72 -12.15 -30.37
N ALA A 354 -17.34 -12.20 -29.09
CA ALA A 354 -16.95 -13.45 -28.45
C ALA A 354 -18.11 -14.46 -28.38
N VAL A 355 -19.30 -14.00 -28.01
CA VAL A 355 -20.54 -14.80 -27.99
C VAL A 355 -20.91 -15.26 -29.41
N LEU A 356 -20.91 -14.34 -30.38
CA LEU A 356 -21.23 -14.65 -31.77
C LEU A 356 -20.27 -15.70 -32.37
N ARG A 357 -18.96 -15.58 -32.11
CA ARG A 357 -17.96 -16.57 -32.53
C ARG A 357 -18.24 -17.95 -31.94
N THR A 358 -18.67 -18.00 -30.68
CA THR A 358 -19.01 -19.25 -30.01
C THR A 358 -20.21 -19.92 -30.67
N HIS A 359 -21.28 -19.18 -30.93
CA HIS A 359 -22.44 -19.71 -31.63
C HIS A 359 -22.12 -20.14 -33.07
N ILE A 360 -21.31 -19.39 -33.83
CA ILE A 360 -20.90 -19.78 -35.19
C ILE A 360 -20.12 -21.09 -35.18
N VAL A 361 -19.16 -21.24 -34.26
CA VAL A 361 -18.36 -22.46 -34.13
C VAL A 361 -19.23 -23.64 -33.71
N ASN A 362 -20.10 -23.46 -32.71
CA ASN A 362 -21.00 -24.51 -32.24
C ASN A 362 -21.96 -24.94 -33.35
N TYR A 363 -22.60 -24.00 -34.05
CA TYR A 363 -23.49 -24.28 -35.16
C TYR A 363 -22.79 -25.05 -36.27
N ALA A 364 -21.57 -24.66 -36.65
CA ALA A 364 -20.80 -25.34 -37.68
C ALA A 364 -20.45 -26.79 -37.28
N LYS A 365 -20.06 -27.03 -36.02
CA LYS A 365 -19.70 -28.36 -35.50
C LYS A 365 -20.91 -29.28 -35.36
N THR A 366 -22.05 -28.76 -34.91
CA THR A 366 -23.24 -29.57 -34.61
C THR A 366 -24.19 -29.71 -35.80
N ARG A 367 -23.91 -29.04 -36.93
CA ARG A 367 -24.76 -29.07 -38.12
C ARG A 367 -24.98 -30.48 -38.68
N GLU A 368 -23.94 -31.29 -38.78
CA GLU A 368 -24.04 -32.64 -39.35
C GLU A 368 -24.90 -33.56 -38.47
N VAL A 369 -24.68 -33.52 -37.15
CA VAL A 369 -25.47 -34.25 -36.16
C VAL A 369 -26.93 -33.81 -36.18
N TYR A 370 -27.20 -32.51 -36.26
CA TYR A 370 -28.58 -32.00 -36.32
C TYR A 370 -29.29 -32.35 -37.63
N VAL A 371 -28.56 -32.39 -38.76
CA VAL A 371 -29.12 -32.86 -40.05
C VAL A 371 -29.44 -34.35 -39.98
N ALA A 372 -28.58 -35.17 -39.35
CA ALA A 372 -28.86 -36.59 -39.11
C ALA A 372 -30.08 -36.78 -38.20
N TYR A 373 -30.21 -35.98 -37.14
CA TYR A 373 -31.38 -35.96 -36.25
C TYR A 373 -32.68 -35.66 -37.01
N ARG A 374 -32.64 -34.67 -37.92
CA ARG A 374 -33.78 -34.33 -38.78
C ARG A 374 -34.14 -35.45 -39.75
N LYS A 375 -33.14 -36.10 -40.36
CA LYS A 375 -33.35 -37.25 -41.26
C LYS A 375 -33.90 -38.48 -40.53
N ALA A 376 -33.53 -38.67 -39.27
CA ALA A 376 -34.04 -39.72 -38.39
C ALA A 376 -35.46 -39.44 -37.86
N GLY A 377 -36.15 -38.41 -38.36
CA GLY A 377 -37.53 -38.10 -38.00
C GLY A 377 -37.69 -37.63 -36.55
N TYR A 378 -36.67 -36.98 -35.98
CA TYR A 378 -36.68 -36.53 -34.58
C TYR A 378 -36.80 -37.67 -33.56
N SER A 379 -36.18 -38.82 -33.85
CA SER A 379 -36.15 -39.99 -32.97
C SER A 379 -35.71 -39.67 -31.54
N LYS A 380 -36.47 -40.14 -30.55
CA LYS A 380 -36.18 -39.93 -29.12
C LYS A 380 -34.84 -40.54 -28.71
N LYS A 381 -34.51 -41.74 -29.21
CA LYS A 381 -33.23 -42.41 -28.94
C LYS A 381 -32.03 -41.62 -29.46
N PHE A 382 -32.13 -41.09 -30.67
CA PHE A 382 -31.07 -40.25 -31.27
C PHE A 382 -30.88 -38.95 -30.48
N ARG A 383 -31.97 -38.38 -29.96
CA ARG A 383 -31.90 -37.19 -29.10
C ARG A 383 -31.20 -37.47 -27.78
N GLU A 384 -31.45 -38.61 -27.15
CA GLU A 384 -30.80 -39.00 -25.89
C GLU A 384 -29.30 -39.27 -26.09
N GLU A 385 -28.90 -39.83 -27.25
CA GLU A 385 -27.49 -40.11 -27.59
C GLU A 385 -26.68 -38.86 -27.98
N HIS A 386 -27.34 -37.84 -28.55
CA HIS A 386 -26.71 -36.60 -29.05
C HIS A 386 -27.32 -35.33 -28.45
N GLU A 387 -27.75 -35.41 -27.18
CA GLU A 387 -28.52 -34.35 -26.52
C GLU A 387 -27.75 -33.03 -26.48
N GLU A 388 -26.47 -33.09 -26.10
CA GLU A 388 -25.61 -31.91 -25.96
C GLU A 388 -25.42 -31.19 -27.30
N GLU A 389 -25.13 -31.92 -28.39
CA GLU A 389 -24.92 -31.33 -29.72
C GLU A 389 -26.20 -30.74 -30.29
N ILE A 390 -27.35 -31.39 -30.05
CA ILE A 390 -28.66 -30.89 -30.48
C ILE A 390 -29.02 -29.61 -29.73
N LEU A 391 -28.80 -29.57 -28.41
CA LEU A 391 -29.05 -28.37 -27.59
C LEU A 391 -28.12 -27.22 -28.00
N LEU A 392 -26.83 -27.48 -28.20
CA LEU A 392 -25.88 -26.47 -28.68
C LEU A 392 -26.24 -25.94 -30.07
N HIS A 393 -26.75 -26.79 -30.97
CA HIS A 393 -27.24 -26.37 -32.29
C HIS A 393 -28.48 -25.46 -32.18
N GLN A 394 -29.47 -25.85 -31.36
CA GLN A 394 -30.69 -25.09 -31.15
C GLN A 394 -30.40 -23.75 -30.48
N ALA A 395 -29.56 -23.72 -29.46
CA ALA A 395 -29.14 -22.50 -28.78
C ALA A 395 -28.43 -21.53 -29.74
N ALA A 396 -27.52 -22.04 -30.59
CA ALA A 396 -26.87 -21.22 -31.59
C ALA A 396 -27.85 -20.66 -32.63
N LYS A 397 -28.81 -21.47 -33.09
CA LYS A 397 -29.84 -21.04 -34.04
C LYS A 397 -30.75 -19.96 -33.42
N ASN A 398 -31.24 -20.17 -32.21
CA ASN A 398 -32.07 -19.20 -31.49
C ASN A 398 -31.31 -17.87 -31.30
N ALA A 399 -30.03 -17.91 -30.96
CA ALA A 399 -29.20 -16.71 -30.84
C ALA A 399 -29.07 -15.94 -32.17
N PHE A 400 -28.99 -16.64 -33.31
CA PHE A 400 -28.97 -15.98 -34.62
C PHE A 400 -30.33 -15.38 -34.99
N ASP A 401 -31.42 -16.07 -34.66
CA ASP A 401 -32.79 -15.62 -34.90
C ASP A 401 -33.11 -14.36 -34.05
N GLU A 402 -32.72 -14.34 -32.78
CA GLU A 402 -32.83 -13.17 -31.88
C GLU A 402 -32.02 -11.97 -32.38
N MET A 403 -30.84 -12.20 -32.96
CA MET A 403 -30.01 -11.15 -33.54
C MET A 403 -30.50 -10.63 -34.89
N GLY A 404 -31.52 -11.25 -35.51
CA GLY A 404 -32.13 -10.81 -36.76
C GLY A 404 -31.18 -10.81 -37.98
N VAL A 405 -30.10 -11.60 -37.94
CA VAL A 405 -29.01 -11.53 -38.94
C VAL A 405 -29.39 -12.29 -40.20
N LYS A 406 -29.61 -11.59 -41.33
CA LYS A 406 -29.90 -12.23 -42.63
C LYS A 406 -28.71 -13.01 -43.21
N LYS A 407 -27.48 -12.65 -42.83
CA LYS A 407 -26.23 -13.29 -43.27
C LYS A 407 -25.22 -13.27 -42.14
N LEU A 408 -24.73 -14.44 -41.74
CA LEU A 408 -23.75 -14.58 -40.68
C LEU A 408 -22.39 -14.02 -41.11
N PRO A 409 -21.75 -13.16 -40.30
CA PRO A 409 -20.38 -12.68 -40.54
C PRO A 409 -19.37 -13.84 -40.56
N LYS A 410 -18.28 -13.69 -41.33
CA LYS A 410 -17.22 -14.71 -41.31
C LYS A 410 -16.42 -14.60 -40.02
N VAL A 411 -16.06 -15.75 -39.43
CA VAL A 411 -15.24 -15.79 -38.19
C VAL A 411 -13.93 -15.01 -38.34
N LYS A 412 -13.31 -15.03 -39.53
CA LYS A 412 -12.08 -14.27 -39.81
C LYS A 412 -12.29 -12.76 -39.73
N GLU A 413 -13.42 -12.25 -40.23
CA GLU A 413 -13.77 -10.82 -40.16
C GLU A 413 -14.01 -10.40 -38.71
N LEU A 414 -14.75 -11.22 -37.94
CA LEU A 414 -14.96 -11.02 -36.50
C LEU A 414 -13.65 -11.05 -35.69
N GLN A 415 -12.69 -11.90 -36.07
CA GLN A 415 -11.37 -11.92 -35.44
C GLN A 415 -10.57 -10.64 -35.71
N THR A 416 -10.60 -10.15 -36.95
CA THR A 416 -9.96 -8.89 -37.32
C THR A 416 -10.59 -7.71 -36.59
N GLU A 417 -11.92 -7.66 -36.50
CA GLU A 417 -12.66 -6.63 -35.75
C GLU A 417 -12.30 -6.67 -34.26
N TYR A 418 -12.30 -7.85 -33.63
CA TYR A 418 -11.92 -8.02 -32.23
C TYR A 418 -10.48 -7.56 -31.95
N ALA A 419 -9.53 -7.92 -32.82
CA ALA A 419 -8.13 -7.52 -32.68
C ALA A 419 -7.96 -6.00 -32.78
N LYS A 420 -8.70 -5.36 -33.72
CA LYS A 420 -8.72 -3.90 -33.87
C LYS A 420 -9.28 -3.21 -32.63
N LEU A 421 -10.43 -3.66 -32.13
CA LEU A 421 -11.07 -3.13 -30.92
C LEU A 421 -10.19 -3.30 -29.68
N LEU A 422 -9.48 -4.42 -29.56
CA LEU A 422 -8.54 -4.64 -28.45
C LEU A 422 -7.38 -3.64 -28.47
N GLU A 423 -6.84 -3.34 -29.64
CA GLU A 423 -5.74 -2.40 -29.80
C GLU A 423 -6.19 -0.94 -29.57
N GLU A 424 -7.35 -0.57 -30.10
CA GLU A 424 -7.99 0.72 -29.84
C GLU A 424 -8.26 0.89 -28.34
N LYS A 425 -8.87 -0.11 -27.68
CA LYS A 425 -9.09 -0.09 -26.22
C LYS A 425 -7.81 0.15 -25.43
N LYS A 426 -6.70 -0.51 -25.77
CA LYS A 426 -5.42 -0.31 -25.07
C LYS A 426 -4.93 1.13 -25.18
N LYS A 427 -5.04 1.73 -26.36
CA LYS A 427 -4.65 3.13 -26.61
C LYS A 427 -5.55 4.09 -25.83
N THR A 428 -6.87 3.93 -25.97
CA THR A 428 -7.88 4.74 -25.26
C THR A 428 -7.73 4.60 -23.74
N TYR A 429 -7.37 3.43 -23.20
CA TYR A 429 -7.18 3.23 -21.76
C TYR A 429 -5.94 3.98 -21.22
N ALA A 430 -4.85 4.06 -21.99
CA ALA A 430 -3.67 4.83 -21.60
C ALA A 430 -3.94 6.34 -21.57
N GLU A 431 -4.81 6.83 -22.45
CA GLU A 431 -5.29 8.20 -22.46
C GLU A 431 -6.32 8.47 -21.36
N TYR A 432 -7.24 7.54 -21.12
CA TYR A 432 -8.21 7.59 -20.03
C TYR A 432 -7.52 7.77 -18.66
N ARG A 433 -6.41 7.05 -18.41
CA ARG A 433 -5.63 7.22 -17.17
C ARG A 433 -5.07 8.62 -17.01
N ARG A 434 -4.55 9.22 -18.08
CA ARG A 434 -3.99 10.58 -18.08
C ARG A 434 -5.09 11.63 -17.93
N SER A 435 -6.18 11.50 -18.69
CA SER A 435 -7.36 12.39 -18.60
C SER A 435 -7.95 12.42 -17.19
N ARG A 436 -7.92 11.29 -16.46
CA ARG A 436 -8.42 11.20 -15.08
C ARG A 436 -7.58 12.04 -14.11
N GLU A 437 -6.26 12.02 -14.26
CA GLU A 437 -5.36 12.81 -13.41
C GLU A 437 -5.54 14.31 -13.68
N GLU A 438 -5.53 14.71 -14.95
CA GLU A 438 -5.76 16.09 -15.38
C GLU A 438 -7.13 16.61 -14.93
N MET A 439 -8.21 15.85 -15.19
CA MET A 439 -9.57 16.19 -14.75
C MET A 439 -9.61 16.36 -13.22
N ARG A 440 -8.95 15.48 -12.45
CA ARG A 440 -8.95 15.58 -10.99
C ARG A 440 -8.25 16.84 -10.51
N GLU A 441 -7.10 17.19 -11.09
CA GLU A 441 -6.36 18.40 -10.70
C GLU A 441 -7.13 19.67 -11.03
N LEU A 442 -7.71 19.75 -12.24
CA LEU A 442 -8.54 20.88 -12.68
C LEU A 442 -9.80 21.03 -11.83
N LEU A 443 -10.52 19.95 -11.57
CA LEU A 443 -11.72 20.00 -10.72
C LEU A 443 -11.37 20.36 -9.26
N THR A 444 -10.23 19.89 -8.75
CA THR A 444 -9.77 20.26 -7.40
C THR A 444 -9.41 21.73 -7.33
N ALA A 445 -8.69 22.24 -8.33
CA ALA A 445 -8.35 23.66 -8.42
C ALA A 445 -9.60 24.53 -8.57
N LYS A 446 -10.53 24.16 -9.45
CA LYS A 446 -11.83 24.83 -9.61
C LYS A 446 -12.62 24.84 -8.30
N ALA A 447 -12.77 23.71 -7.64
CA ALA A 447 -13.50 23.61 -6.37
C ALA A 447 -12.86 24.48 -5.26
N ASN A 448 -11.54 24.61 -5.26
CA ASN A 448 -10.82 25.49 -4.34
C ASN A 448 -11.10 26.96 -4.64
N VAL A 449 -11.06 27.37 -5.92
CA VAL A 449 -11.40 28.73 -6.35
C VAL A 449 -12.87 29.05 -6.07
N ASP A 450 -13.80 28.16 -6.43
CA ASP A 450 -15.24 28.28 -6.15
C ASP A 450 -15.49 28.51 -4.65
N ARG A 451 -14.72 27.82 -3.79
CA ARG A 451 -14.86 27.96 -2.34
C ARG A 451 -14.34 29.30 -1.84
N VAL A 452 -13.23 29.80 -2.39
CA VAL A 452 -12.68 31.12 -2.03
C VAL A 452 -13.66 32.21 -2.44
N LEU A 453 -14.18 32.16 -3.68
CA LEU A 453 -15.17 33.10 -4.17
C LEU A 453 -16.46 33.08 -3.32
N LYS A 454 -16.94 31.90 -2.91
CA LYS A 454 -18.08 31.79 -1.99
C LYS A 454 -17.81 32.42 -0.62
N MET A 455 -16.60 32.24 -0.08
CA MET A 455 -16.22 32.84 1.21
C MET A 455 -16.15 34.37 1.15
N GLU A 456 -15.73 34.95 0.02
CA GLU A 456 -15.73 36.41 -0.19
C GLU A 456 -17.17 36.96 -0.21
N VAL A 457 -18.06 36.31 -0.98
CA VAL A 457 -19.48 36.70 -1.05
C VAL A 457 -20.17 36.58 0.32
N GLU A 458 -19.92 35.51 1.08
CA GLU A 458 -20.47 35.35 2.43
C GLU A 458 -20.01 36.46 3.39
N GLN A 459 -18.75 36.89 3.30
CA GLN A 459 -18.21 37.99 4.12
C GLN A 459 -18.78 39.36 3.76
N ASP A 460 -19.04 39.60 2.47
CA ASP A 460 -19.59 40.88 2.01
C ASP A 460 -21.08 41.01 2.40
N VAL A 461 -21.85 39.92 2.32
CA VAL A 461 -23.25 39.86 2.79
C VAL A 461 -23.34 40.05 4.31
N GLU A 462 -22.39 39.54 5.09
CA GLU A 462 -22.35 39.79 6.54
C GLU A 462 -22.05 41.26 6.86
N LYS A 463 -21.14 41.92 6.13
CA LYS A 463 -20.83 43.34 6.31
C LYS A 463 -21.99 44.26 5.91
N GLU A 464 -22.72 43.95 4.84
CA GLU A 464 -23.90 44.73 4.43
C GLU A 464 -25.04 44.63 5.45
N LYS A 465 -25.24 43.46 6.08
CA LYS A 465 -26.22 43.29 7.16
C LYS A 465 -25.85 44.06 8.43
N ASP A 466 -24.56 44.14 8.75
CA ASP A 466 -24.04 44.90 9.91
C ASP A 466 -24.14 46.43 9.69
N HIS A 467 -24.06 46.87 8.43
CA HIS A 467 -24.27 48.28 8.04
C HIS A 467 -25.75 48.68 7.92
N GLY A 468 -26.66 47.74 7.63
CA GLY A 468 -28.11 48.00 7.58
C GLY A 468 -28.81 48.00 8.95
N GLN A 469 -28.11 47.64 10.03
CA GLN A 469 -28.63 47.65 11.42
C GLN A 469 -28.11 48.84 12.26
N ARG A 470 -27.46 49.83 11.65
CA ARG A 470 -27.03 51.06 12.32
C ARG A 470 -27.92 52.25 12.03
#